data_AF-A0A7C6HGQ2-F1
#
_entry.id   AF-A0A7C6HGQ2-F1
#
_cell.length_a   1.000
_cell.length_b   1.000
_cell.length_c   1.000
_cell.angle_alpha   90.00
_cell.angle_beta   90.00
_cell.angle_gamma   90.00
#
_symmetry.space_group_name_H-M   'P 1'
#
loop_
_entity.id
_entity.type
_entity.pdbx_description
1 polymer ?
#
loop_
_entity_poly.entity_id
_entity_poly.type
_entity_poly.pdbx_seq_one_letter_code
_entity_poly.pdbx_strand_id
1 'polypeptide(L)'
;MKRRLAIFILVLSSLMLQSCKEAGYSFKNATENTTEYSINVSYDNFHGEKSEVITIDEGVKPSLHFSFVTESGNLGVYVKDAERKLVYVKNSVGTSEFKVDLESAGEYIVTMIGDEHKGSFNMFWGSNVEGNSMYVNPYQNLSKGKWRKANFHTHAGTGPNTCGSNDIDVVVNAYREANFSFLAISNHDLFSDTSEFTDKNMTMVPGVEYSVQEHMVTVGCDQSLHEYDHQTAINMAKEAGGFTILAHPNWPQQWFWNKYRLLNLKGYIGIEAINMLINRLPTGEPIATDVWDYLLASNP
;
A
#
# COMPACT_ATOMS: atom_id res chain seq x y z
N MET A 1 40.93 -21.75 40.70
CA MET A 1 39.77 -22.01 39.82
C MET A 1 39.20 -20.69 39.35
N LYS A 2 38.87 -20.65 38.05
CA LYS A 2 38.56 -19.47 37.23
C LYS A 2 37.28 -18.75 37.70
N ARG A 3 37.32 -17.43 37.80
CA ARG A 3 36.15 -16.57 37.57
C ARG A 3 36.53 -15.50 36.54
N ARG A 4 36.13 -15.77 35.29
CA ARG A 4 36.09 -14.82 34.16
C ARG A 4 34.93 -13.85 34.43
N LEU A 5 35.17 -12.54 34.44
CA LEU A 5 35.03 -11.58 33.34
C LEU A 5 33.57 -11.27 32.94
N ALA A 6 33.13 -10.05 33.23
CA ALA A 6 32.38 -9.17 32.32
C ALA A 6 32.29 -7.78 32.98
N ILE A 7 33.30 -6.93 32.77
CA ILE A 7 33.18 -5.49 33.05
C ILE A 7 32.65 -4.89 31.75
N PHE A 8 31.40 -4.45 31.76
CA PHE A 8 30.84 -3.58 30.73
C PHE A 8 31.55 -2.23 30.83
N ILE A 9 32.53 -2.00 29.95
CA ILE A 9 33.06 -0.66 29.71
C ILE A 9 32.00 0.06 28.89
N LEU A 10 31.20 0.89 29.57
CA LEU A 10 30.36 1.88 28.94
C LEU A 10 31.30 2.93 28.34
N VAL A 11 31.71 2.75 27.08
CA VAL A 11 32.41 3.78 26.32
C VAL A 11 31.38 4.85 25.99
N LEU A 12 31.23 5.81 26.89
CA LEU A 12 30.61 7.09 26.60
C LEU A 12 31.58 7.80 25.64
N SER A 13 31.49 7.50 24.34
CA SER A 13 32.20 8.25 23.32
C SER A 13 31.56 9.62 23.26
N SER A 14 32.13 10.56 24.00
CA SER A 14 31.91 11.98 23.80
C SER A 14 32.12 12.26 22.32
N LEU A 15 31.05 12.67 21.63
CA LEU A 15 31.11 13.21 20.28
C LEU A 15 32.07 14.40 20.30
N MET A 16 33.33 14.14 19.99
CA MET A 16 34.24 15.16 19.51
C MET A 16 33.75 15.52 18.11
N LEU A 17 33.20 16.73 17.98
CA LEU A 17 32.90 17.37 16.71
C LEU A 17 34.20 17.47 15.88
N GLN A 18 34.48 16.44 15.11
CA GLN A 18 35.44 16.49 14.02
C GLN A 18 34.64 16.62 12.73
N SER A 19 34.51 17.88 12.30
CA SER A 19 34.10 18.26 10.95
C SER A 19 35.07 17.61 9.95
N CYS A 20 34.67 16.49 9.35
CA CYS A 20 35.15 16.08 8.03
C CYS A 20 34.11 16.54 7.00
N LYS A 21 34.49 17.51 6.16
CA LYS A 21 33.70 17.97 5.01
C LYS A 21 33.92 17.04 3.83
N GLU A 22 32.87 16.29 3.47
CA GLU A 22 32.46 15.97 2.09
C GLU A 22 30.91 16.09 2.09
N ALA A 23 30.29 17.27 2.01
CA ALA A 23 30.17 18.29 0.95
C ALA A 23 29.03 17.98 -0.04
N GLY A 24 28.07 18.91 -0.18
CA GLY A 24 27.25 19.01 -1.39
C GLY A 24 25.82 19.47 -1.18
N TYR A 25 25.09 18.96 -0.17
CA TYR A 25 23.64 19.11 -0.09
C TYR A 25 23.04 19.19 1.32
N SER A 26 21.75 19.53 1.38
CA SER A 26 20.90 19.50 2.57
C SER A 26 19.50 19.01 2.22
N PHE A 27 18.92 18.22 3.13
CA PHE A 27 17.51 17.85 3.12
C PHE A 27 16.77 18.42 4.34
N LYS A 28 15.48 18.73 4.21
CA LYS A 28 14.56 18.99 5.34
C LYS A 28 13.42 17.97 5.32
N ASN A 29 13.09 17.44 6.51
CA ASN A 29 12.03 16.46 6.73
C ASN A 29 12.08 15.28 5.75
N ALA A 30 13.27 14.70 5.57
CA ALA A 30 13.47 13.63 4.61
C ALA A 30 13.25 12.23 5.18
N THR A 31 12.70 11.35 4.35
CA THR A 31 12.75 9.89 4.53
C THR A 31 13.55 9.31 3.37
N GLU A 32 14.51 8.44 3.66
CA GLU A 32 15.35 7.76 2.67
C GLU A 32 15.32 6.24 2.93
N ASN A 33 14.95 5.47 1.91
CA ASN A 33 14.97 4.02 1.91
C ASN A 33 15.83 3.52 0.75
N THR A 34 16.92 2.82 1.07
CA THR A 34 17.89 2.31 0.09
C THR A 34 17.98 0.80 0.20
N THR A 35 17.95 0.12 -0.94
CA THR A 35 18.20 -1.32 -1.09
C THR A 35 19.44 -1.53 -1.96
N GLU A 36 19.79 -2.78 -2.24
CA GLU A 36 20.87 -3.13 -3.19
C GLU A 36 20.62 -2.60 -4.61
N TYR A 37 19.37 -2.40 -4.99
CA TYR A 37 18.95 -2.10 -6.37
C TYR A 37 18.06 -0.85 -6.49
N SER A 38 17.83 -0.12 -5.41
CA SER A 38 16.93 1.03 -5.41
C SER A 38 17.23 2.07 -4.34
N ILE A 39 16.89 3.31 -4.63
CA ILE A 39 16.90 4.44 -3.70
C ILE A 39 15.57 5.18 -3.80
N ASN A 40 14.90 5.38 -2.68
CA ASN A 40 13.68 6.16 -2.57
C ASN A 40 13.87 7.27 -1.54
N VAL A 41 13.68 8.52 -1.95
CA VAL A 41 13.82 9.68 -1.07
C VAL A 41 12.63 10.62 -1.24
N SER A 42 11.99 10.98 -0.13
CA SER A 42 10.99 12.05 -0.07
C SER A 42 11.44 13.11 0.91
N TYR A 43 11.19 14.39 0.62
CA TYR A 43 11.67 15.52 1.42
C TYR A 43 10.82 16.77 1.20
N ASP A 44 10.79 17.65 2.20
CA ASP A 44 10.16 18.96 2.07
C ASP A 44 11.05 19.98 1.37
N ASN A 45 12.37 19.79 1.41
CA ASN A 45 13.34 20.66 0.76
C ASN A 45 14.65 19.91 0.52
N PHE A 46 15.17 20.00 -0.70
CA PHE A 46 16.47 19.49 -1.13
C PHE A 46 17.24 20.59 -1.84
N HIS A 47 18.42 20.91 -1.31
CA HIS A 47 19.33 21.87 -1.91
C HIS A 47 20.74 21.27 -2.00
N GLY A 48 21.36 21.34 -3.16
CA GLY A 48 22.72 20.86 -3.43
C GLY A 48 22.79 19.51 -4.12
N GLU A 49 23.97 18.89 -4.12
CA GLU A 49 24.29 17.69 -4.91
C GLU A 49 24.43 16.43 -4.05
N LYS A 50 23.58 15.41 -4.28
CA LYS A 50 23.70 14.06 -3.71
C LYS A 50 24.15 13.09 -4.79
N SER A 51 25.24 12.36 -4.56
CA SER A 51 25.79 11.38 -5.50
C SER A 51 25.83 9.99 -4.90
N GLU A 52 25.47 8.99 -5.69
CA GLU A 52 25.43 7.59 -5.30
C GLU A 52 26.19 6.75 -6.33
N VAL A 53 27.02 5.82 -5.84
CA VAL A 53 27.70 4.83 -6.66
C VAL A 53 26.82 3.59 -6.71
N ILE A 54 26.52 3.12 -7.91
CA ILE A 54 25.69 1.95 -8.14
C ILE A 54 26.44 0.97 -9.05
N THR A 55 26.11 -0.32 -8.92
CA THR A 55 26.68 -1.38 -9.76
C THR A 55 25.55 -2.12 -10.44
N ILE A 56 25.64 -2.25 -11.76
CA ILE A 56 24.76 -3.11 -12.56
C ILE A 56 25.49 -4.41 -12.85
N ASP A 57 24.90 -5.52 -12.43
CA ASP A 57 25.48 -6.86 -12.57
C ASP A 57 25.61 -7.31 -14.03
N GLU A 58 26.63 -8.11 -14.32
CA GLU A 58 26.78 -8.76 -15.61
C GLU A 58 25.59 -9.71 -15.90
N GLY A 59 25.10 -9.69 -17.14
CA GLY A 59 23.94 -10.49 -17.56
C GLY A 59 22.59 -9.79 -17.37
N VAL A 60 22.54 -8.64 -16.70
CA VAL A 60 21.34 -7.78 -16.61
C VAL A 60 21.34 -6.75 -17.74
N LYS A 61 20.17 -6.42 -18.30
CA LYS A 61 20.05 -5.31 -19.27
C LYS A 61 20.44 -3.99 -18.59
N PRO A 62 21.50 -3.29 -19.04
CA PRO A 62 21.96 -2.10 -18.36
C PRO A 62 21.00 -0.93 -18.52
N SER A 63 20.33 -0.56 -17.43
CA SER A 63 19.45 0.59 -17.42
C SER A 63 19.17 1.15 -16.03
N LEU A 64 18.87 2.45 -16.01
CA LEU A 64 18.38 3.17 -14.85
C LEU A 64 16.94 3.61 -15.06
N HIS A 65 16.15 3.46 -14.03
CA HIS A 65 14.77 3.94 -14.02
C HIS A 65 14.62 5.00 -12.95
N PHE A 66 13.90 6.07 -13.30
CA PHE A 66 13.67 7.21 -12.45
C PHE A 66 12.19 7.55 -12.37
N SER A 67 11.71 7.85 -11.18
CA SER A 67 10.40 8.47 -10.93
C SER A 67 10.59 9.68 -10.01
N PHE A 68 10.03 10.82 -10.41
CA PHE A 68 10.17 12.09 -9.71
C PHE A 68 8.80 12.67 -9.40
N VAL A 69 8.68 13.30 -8.24
CA VAL A 69 7.58 14.20 -7.89
C VAL A 69 8.20 15.57 -7.59
N THR A 70 7.76 16.59 -8.32
CA THR A 70 8.19 17.98 -8.12
C THR A 70 6.99 18.82 -7.74
N GLU A 71 6.93 19.23 -6.48
CA GLU A 71 5.93 20.18 -5.98
C GLU A 71 6.40 21.63 -6.19
N SER A 72 7.69 21.90 -5.96
CA SER A 72 8.33 23.20 -6.20
C SER A 72 9.85 23.06 -6.33
N GLY A 73 10.53 24.13 -6.77
CA GLY A 73 11.99 24.15 -6.98
C GLY A 73 12.43 23.34 -8.19
N ASN A 74 13.74 23.16 -8.37
CA ASN A 74 14.30 22.43 -9.51
C ASN A 74 15.09 21.20 -9.04
N LEU A 75 14.94 20.10 -9.76
CA LEU A 75 15.74 18.89 -9.57
C LEU A 75 16.42 18.55 -10.89
N GLY A 76 17.70 18.19 -10.84
CA GLY A 76 18.48 17.69 -11.97
C GLY A 76 19.04 16.30 -11.68
N VAL A 77 19.28 15.52 -12.73
CA VAL A 77 19.92 14.21 -12.64
C VAL A 77 21.04 14.07 -13.67
N TYR A 78 22.15 13.50 -13.22
CA TYR A 78 23.36 13.28 -14.00
C TYR A 78 23.85 11.86 -13.76
N VAL A 79 24.28 11.17 -14.82
CA VAL A 79 24.84 9.83 -14.71
C VAL A 79 26.21 9.82 -15.37
N LYS A 80 27.22 9.33 -14.65
CA LYS A 80 28.56 9.08 -15.16
C LYS A 80 28.86 7.58 -15.12
N ASP A 81 29.61 7.09 -16.09
CA ASP A 81 30.13 5.71 -16.10
C ASP A 81 31.36 5.55 -15.19
N ALA A 82 31.91 4.34 -15.15
CA ALA A 82 33.12 3.98 -14.41
C ALA A 82 34.36 4.83 -14.80
N GLU A 83 34.43 5.32 -16.04
CA GLU A 83 35.49 6.22 -16.52
C GLU A 83 35.22 7.69 -16.19
N ARG A 84 34.14 7.97 -15.43
CA ARG A 84 33.66 9.31 -15.06
C ARG A 84 33.17 10.14 -16.25
N LYS A 85 32.92 9.52 -17.40
CA LYS A 85 32.33 10.18 -18.57
C LYS A 85 30.82 10.32 -18.35
N LEU A 86 30.29 11.50 -18.67
CA LEU A 86 28.87 11.79 -18.54
C LEU A 86 28.09 11.04 -19.63
N VAL A 87 27.20 10.13 -19.22
CA VAL A 87 26.39 9.29 -20.12
C VAL A 87 24.92 9.71 -20.16
N TYR A 88 24.44 10.45 -19.14
CA TYR A 88 23.10 11.03 -19.15
C TYR A 88 23.04 12.33 -18.34
N VAL A 89 22.24 13.28 -18.80
CA VAL A 89 21.97 14.54 -18.11
C VAL A 89 20.55 15.01 -18.37
N LYS A 90 19.89 15.46 -17.31
CA LYS A 90 18.65 16.22 -17.38
C LYS A 90 18.66 17.29 -16.29
N ASN A 91 18.85 18.55 -16.71
CA ASN A 91 19.06 19.69 -15.79
C ASN A 91 17.80 20.10 -15.01
N SER A 92 16.61 19.73 -15.49
CA SER A 92 15.34 20.00 -14.81
C SER A 92 14.37 18.86 -15.04
N VAL A 93 13.93 18.22 -13.96
CA VAL A 93 12.91 17.18 -13.94
C VAL A 93 11.68 17.69 -13.17
N GLY A 94 10.56 17.78 -13.88
CA GLY A 94 9.24 17.87 -13.25
C GLY A 94 8.76 16.49 -12.81
N THR A 95 7.52 16.44 -12.31
CA THR A 95 6.84 15.17 -12.00
C THR A 95 6.78 14.30 -13.26
N SER A 96 7.54 13.21 -13.28
CA SER A 96 7.71 12.35 -14.46
C SER A 96 8.35 11.01 -14.10
N GLU A 97 8.17 10.04 -14.97
CA GLU A 97 8.84 8.73 -14.91
C GLU A 97 9.50 8.45 -16.26
N PHE A 98 10.75 7.97 -16.24
CA PHE A 98 11.47 7.61 -17.46
C PHE A 98 12.61 6.61 -17.21
N LYS A 99 13.11 6.05 -18.30
CA LYS A 99 14.21 5.09 -18.34
C LYS A 99 15.41 5.66 -19.09
N VAL A 100 16.60 5.34 -18.63
CA VAL A 100 17.88 5.58 -19.31
C VAL A 100 18.51 4.22 -19.62
N ASP A 101 18.60 3.85 -20.90
CA ASP A 101 19.36 2.69 -21.33
C ASP A 101 20.86 3.03 -21.31
N LEU A 102 21.68 2.13 -20.80
CA LEU A 102 23.14 2.27 -20.65
C LEU A 102 23.88 1.31 -21.59
N GLU A 103 25.13 1.62 -21.90
CA GLU A 103 25.91 0.86 -22.89
C GLU A 103 26.34 -0.52 -22.39
N SER A 104 26.65 -0.67 -21.09
CA SER A 104 27.19 -1.92 -20.53
C SER A 104 26.83 -2.09 -19.05
N ALA A 105 26.97 -3.31 -18.53
CA ALA A 105 26.99 -3.53 -17.09
C ALA A 105 28.24 -2.88 -16.46
N GLY A 106 28.24 -2.67 -15.14
CA GLY A 106 29.34 -2.07 -14.41
C GLY A 106 28.93 -0.95 -13.45
N GLU A 107 29.93 -0.20 -12.98
CA GLU A 107 29.76 0.89 -12.02
C GLU A 107 29.28 2.18 -12.70
N TYR A 108 28.34 2.86 -12.05
CA TYR A 108 27.87 4.18 -12.43
C TYR A 108 27.79 5.10 -11.21
N ILE A 109 27.94 6.40 -11.45
CA ILE A 109 27.70 7.45 -10.46
C ILE A 109 26.47 8.22 -10.88
N VAL A 110 25.45 8.19 -10.05
CA VAL A 110 24.23 8.98 -10.25
C VAL A 110 24.22 10.14 -9.29
N THR A 111 24.13 11.35 -9.84
CA THR A 111 24.08 12.60 -9.07
C THR A 111 22.72 13.26 -9.24
N MET A 112 22.03 13.50 -8.13
CA MET A 112 20.85 14.33 -8.03
C MET A 112 21.26 15.73 -7.57
N ILE A 113 20.76 16.78 -8.21
CA ILE A 113 21.03 18.18 -7.85
C ILE A 113 19.70 18.87 -7.56
N GLY A 114 19.46 19.21 -6.30
CA GLY A 114 18.31 19.99 -5.87
C GLY A 114 18.63 21.48 -5.80
N ASP A 115 17.73 22.33 -6.27
CA ASP A 115 17.73 23.77 -6.04
C ASP A 115 16.40 24.14 -5.39
N GLU A 116 16.41 24.16 -4.05
CA GLU A 116 15.25 24.37 -3.18
C GLU A 116 14.05 23.48 -3.56
N HIS A 117 14.34 22.23 -3.98
CA HIS A 117 13.35 21.31 -4.51
C HIS A 117 12.50 20.69 -3.41
N LYS A 118 11.19 20.62 -3.63
CA LYS A 118 10.25 19.90 -2.76
C LYS A 118 9.60 18.76 -3.52
N GLY A 119 9.55 17.58 -2.90
CA GLY A 119 8.89 16.41 -3.44
C GLY A 119 9.67 15.14 -3.17
N SER A 120 9.87 14.32 -4.19
CA SER A 120 10.54 13.03 -4.04
C SER A 120 11.24 12.57 -5.32
N PHE A 121 12.19 11.66 -5.15
CA PHE A 121 12.73 10.86 -6.24
C PHE A 121 12.86 9.40 -5.85
N ASN A 122 12.65 8.53 -6.84
CA ASN A 122 12.90 7.10 -6.80
C ASN A 122 13.82 6.74 -7.97
N MET A 123 14.84 5.95 -7.69
CA MET A 123 15.74 5.36 -8.68
C MET A 123 15.89 3.86 -8.43
N PHE A 124 15.92 3.05 -9.48
CA PHE A 124 16.28 1.64 -9.39
C PHE A 124 17.06 1.13 -10.61
N TRP A 125 17.86 0.07 -10.40
CA TRP A 125 18.77 -0.53 -11.38
C TRP A 125 18.91 -2.04 -11.18
N GLY A 126 19.56 -2.75 -12.11
CA GLY A 126 20.16 -4.06 -11.82
C GLY A 126 19.23 -5.27 -11.70
N SER A 127 17.98 -5.25 -12.16
CA SER A 127 17.13 -6.44 -12.11
C SER A 127 17.07 -7.23 -13.42
N ASN A 128 17.16 -8.57 -13.32
CA ASN A 128 16.70 -9.54 -14.31
C ASN A 128 15.18 -9.43 -14.51
N VAL A 129 14.73 -8.28 -14.98
CA VAL A 129 13.36 -8.02 -15.36
C VAL A 129 13.39 -7.71 -16.84
N GLU A 130 13.18 -8.74 -17.65
CA GLU A 130 12.48 -8.49 -18.91
C GLU A 130 11.22 -7.69 -18.60
N GLY A 131 11.27 -6.39 -18.92
CA GLY A 131 10.10 -5.56 -19.17
C GLY A 131 9.54 -4.79 -17.99
N ASN A 132 9.92 -3.50 -17.91
CA ASN A 132 9.36 -2.47 -17.03
C ASN A 132 9.50 -2.82 -15.52
N SER A 133 9.49 -1.83 -14.64
CA SER A 133 8.60 -1.99 -13.47
C SER A 133 7.20 -1.96 -14.05
N MET A 134 6.82 -3.03 -14.76
CA MET A 134 5.45 -3.18 -15.16
C MET A 134 4.82 -3.34 -13.80
N TYR A 135 3.93 -2.43 -13.44
CA TYR A 135 2.79 -2.88 -12.68
C TYR A 135 2.25 -4.07 -13.48
N VAL A 136 2.71 -5.28 -13.12
CA VAL A 136 2.10 -6.52 -13.55
C VAL A 136 0.80 -6.44 -12.82
N ASN A 137 -0.18 -5.77 -13.43
CA ASN A 137 -1.53 -5.91 -13.00
C ASN A 137 -1.81 -7.40 -13.20
N PRO A 138 -1.91 -8.20 -12.13
CA PRO A 138 -2.08 -9.65 -12.24
C PRO A 138 -3.39 -9.98 -12.99
N TYR A 139 -4.23 -8.97 -13.17
CA TYR A 139 -5.50 -9.01 -13.87
C TYR A 139 -5.41 -8.52 -15.34
N GLN A 140 -4.27 -8.01 -15.83
CA GLN A 140 -4.12 -7.39 -17.16
C GLN A 140 -4.46 -8.35 -18.31
N ASN A 141 -4.08 -9.62 -18.17
CA ASN A 141 -4.27 -10.65 -19.20
C ASN A 141 -5.42 -11.62 -18.87
N LEU A 142 -6.33 -11.24 -17.97
CA LEU A 142 -7.54 -12.03 -17.71
C LEU A 142 -8.47 -12.00 -18.93
N SER A 143 -8.33 -12.99 -19.80
CA SER A 143 -9.15 -13.16 -21.01
C SER A 143 -10.42 -13.98 -20.79
N LYS A 144 -10.56 -14.65 -19.63
CA LYS A 144 -11.64 -15.60 -19.34
C LYS A 144 -12.68 -15.11 -18.32
N GLY A 145 -12.84 -13.80 -18.16
CA GLY A 145 -13.77 -13.21 -17.19
C GLY A 145 -14.48 -11.96 -17.70
N LYS A 146 -15.49 -11.51 -16.96
CA LYS A 146 -16.14 -10.21 -17.16
C LYS A 146 -15.92 -9.37 -15.92
N TRP A 147 -15.45 -8.14 -16.09
CA TRP A 147 -15.39 -7.17 -15.00
C TRP A 147 -16.83 -6.82 -14.55
N ARG A 148 -17.03 -6.84 -13.23
CA ARG A 148 -18.31 -6.62 -12.57
C ARG A 148 -18.06 -5.74 -11.36
N LYS A 149 -18.84 -4.67 -11.23
CA LYS A 149 -18.79 -3.82 -10.03
C LYS A 149 -19.56 -4.53 -8.91
N ALA A 150 -18.98 -4.56 -7.73
CA ALA A 150 -19.57 -5.15 -6.54
C ALA A 150 -19.38 -4.21 -5.36
N ASN A 151 -20.37 -4.15 -4.45
CA ASN A 151 -20.16 -3.64 -3.11
C ASN A 151 -20.66 -4.67 -2.11
N PHE A 152 -19.78 -5.10 -1.20
CA PHE A 152 -20.12 -6.07 -0.16
C PHE A 152 -20.27 -5.42 1.23
N HIS A 153 -19.91 -4.14 1.37
CA HIS A 153 -19.97 -3.42 2.63
C HIS A 153 -20.91 -2.22 2.48
N THR A 154 -22.17 -2.38 2.88
CA THR A 154 -23.22 -1.35 2.78
C THR A 154 -24.28 -1.58 3.85
N HIS A 155 -24.73 -0.53 4.53
CA HIS A 155 -25.80 -0.60 5.52
C HIS A 155 -27.07 0.08 5.00
N ALA A 156 -28.24 -0.51 5.30
CA ALA A 156 -29.54 0.02 4.92
C ALA A 156 -30.67 -0.66 5.73
N GLY A 157 -31.81 0.03 5.90
CA GLY A 157 -33.03 -0.55 6.46
C GLY A 157 -33.05 -0.75 7.98
N THR A 158 -32.06 -0.25 8.71
CA THR A 158 -32.00 -0.34 10.19
C THR A 158 -32.67 0.86 10.88
N GLY A 159 -33.16 1.82 10.10
CA GLY A 159 -34.01 2.91 10.56
C GLY A 159 -33.25 4.19 10.95
N PRO A 160 -33.98 5.27 11.30
CA PRO A 160 -33.40 6.58 11.58
C PRO A 160 -32.34 6.53 12.69
N ASN A 161 -31.30 7.36 12.56
CA ASN A 161 -30.18 7.47 13.51
C ASN A 161 -29.32 6.20 13.65
N THR A 162 -29.35 5.30 12.66
CA THR A 162 -28.43 4.15 12.54
C THR A 162 -27.54 4.27 11.30
N CYS A 163 -26.52 3.42 11.18
CA CYS A 163 -25.67 3.36 9.98
C CYS A 163 -26.46 3.04 8.70
N GLY A 164 -27.53 2.25 8.81
CA GLY A 164 -28.45 1.91 7.72
C GLY A 164 -29.71 2.77 7.72
N SER A 165 -29.56 4.10 7.83
CA SER A 165 -30.69 5.03 7.98
C SER A 165 -31.58 5.20 6.74
N ASN A 166 -31.07 4.88 5.56
CA ASN A 166 -31.85 4.87 4.32
C ASN A 166 -32.57 3.52 4.16
N ASP A 167 -33.76 3.57 3.55
CA ASP A 167 -34.52 2.36 3.21
C ASP A 167 -33.76 1.48 2.21
N ILE A 168 -33.94 0.16 2.30
CA ILE A 168 -33.22 -0.81 1.48
C ILE A 168 -33.47 -0.57 -0.01
N ASP A 169 -34.71 -0.33 -0.41
CA ASP A 169 -35.10 -0.11 -1.80
C ASP A 169 -34.42 1.14 -2.39
N VAL A 170 -34.32 2.23 -1.61
CA VAL A 170 -33.60 3.46 -2.00
C VAL A 170 -32.13 3.17 -2.25
N VAL A 171 -31.46 2.47 -1.33
CA VAL A 171 -30.04 2.13 -1.46
C VAL A 171 -29.80 1.19 -2.64
N VAL A 172 -30.59 0.12 -2.76
CA VAL A 172 -30.53 -0.83 -3.87
C VAL A 172 -30.69 -0.11 -5.21
N ASN A 173 -31.66 0.79 -5.33
CA ASN A 173 -31.89 1.54 -6.57
C ASN A 173 -30.70 2.45 -6.92
N ALA A 174 -30.07 3.11 -5.94
CA ALA A 174 -28.87 3.91 -6.18
C ALA A 174 -27.71 3.06 -6.75
N TYR A 175 -27.50 1.84 -6.24
CA TYR A 175 -26.49 0.93 -6.78
C TYR A 175 -26.83 0.39 -8.17
N ARG A 176 -28.12 0.13 -8.45
CA ARG A 176 -28.58 -0.22 -9.80
C ARG A 176 -28.27 0.90 -10.80
N GLU A 177 -28.61 2.14 -10.46
CA GLU A 177 -28.34 3.32 -11.29
C GLU A 177 -26.83 3.52 -11.53
N ALA A 178 -26.00 3.17 -10.54
CA ALA A 178 -24.54 3.18 -10.63
C ALA A 178 -23.93 1.98 -11.40
N ASN A 179 -24.77 1.09 -11.96
CA ASN A 179 -24.41 -0.12 -12.71
C ASN A 179 -23.57 -1.13 -11.90
N PHE A 180 -23.92 -1.35 -10.63
CA PHE A 180 -23.39 -2.47 -9.85
C PHE A 180 -24.03 -3.78 -10.27
N SER A 181 -23.23 -4.85 -10.28
CA SER A 181 -23.68 -6.20 -10.61
C SER A 181 -23.91 -7.06 -9.38
N PHE A 182 -23.27 -6.73 -8.26
CA PHE A 182 -23.43 -7.41 -6.99
C PHE A 182 -23.54 -6.39 -5.86
N LEU A 183 -24.45 -6.63 -4.91
CA LEU A 183 -24.62 -5.81 -3.72
C LEU A 183 -24.93 -6.69 -2.52
N ALA A 184 -24.31 -6.41 -1.38
CA ALA A 184 -24.71 -6.96 -0.09
C ALA A 184 -25.17 -5.82 0.84
N ILE A 185 -26.29 -6.00 1.53
CA ILE A 185 -26.67 -5.17 2.67
C ILE A 185 -26.13 -5.86 3.92
N SER A 186 -24.95 -5.43 4.36
CA SER A 186 -24.16 -5.99 5.46
C SER A 186 -24.37 -5.18 6.75
N ASN A 187 -25.57 -5.20 7.31
CA ASN A 187 -25.85 -4.49 8.55
C ASN A 187 -25.02 -5.05 9.73
N HIS A 188 -24.75 -4.20 10.71
CA HIS A 188 -24.03 -4.57 11.94
C HIS A 188 -24.76 -5.71 12.66
N ASP A 189 -24.11 -6.87 12.73
CA ASP A 189 -24.53 -8.07 13.45
C ASP A 189 -25.97 -8.53 13.14
N LEU A 190 -26.55 -8.14 12.01
CA LEU A 190 -27.92 -8.39 11.61
C LEU A 190 -27.99 -8.80 10.13
N PHE A 191 -28.49 -10.00 9.85
CA PHE A 191 -28.82 -10.41 8.49
C PHE A 191 -30.12 -9.74 8.03
N SER A 192 -30.10 -9.19 6.83
CA SER A 192 -31.27 -8.63 6.14
C SER A 192 -31.48 -9.40 4.83
N ASP A 193 -32.56 -10.18 4.75
CA ASP A 193 -32.90 -10.87 3.51
C ASP A 193 -33.30 -9.85 2.44
N THR A 194 -32.48 -9.76 1.40
CA THR A 194 -32.68 -8.85 0.27
C THR A 194 -32.81 -9.62 -1.05
N SER A 195 -33.03 -10.94 -0.99
CA SER A 195 -33.12 -11.80 -2.16
C SER A 195 -34.18 -11.34 -3.16
N GLU A 196 -35.28 -10.74 -2.69
CA GLU A 196 -36.35 -10.17 -3.51
C GLU A 196 -35.89 -9.03 -4.44
N PHE A 197 -34.79 -8.35 -4.11
CA PHE A 197 -34.21 -7.29 -4.94
C PHE A 197 -33.26 -7.82 -6.02
N THR A 198 -33.04 -9.14 -6.12
CA THR A 198 -32.24 -9.72 -7.20
C THR A 198 -32.98 -9.62 -8.54
N ASP A 199 -32.28 -9.19 -9.57
CA ASP A 199 -32.78 -9.18 -10.95
C ASP A 199 -31.68 -9.60 -11.95
N LYS A 200 -31.99 -9.49 -13.25
CA LYS A 200 -31.07 -9.88 -14.34
C LYS A 200 -29.80 -9.01 -14.45
N ASN A 201 -29.79 -7.83 -13.84
CA ASN A 201 -28.72 -6.84 -13.92
C ASN A 201 -27.88 -6.79 -12.63
N MET A 202 -28.52 -6.95 -11.47
CA MET A 202 -27.86 -6.92 -10.16
C MET A 202 -28.30 -8.09 -9.28
N THR A 203 -27.33 -8.82 -8.73
CA THR A 203 -27.53 -9.92 -7.80
C THR A 203 -27.31 -9.45 -6.38
N MET A 204 -28.30 -9.66 -5.51
CA MET A 204 -28.13 -9.45 -4.08
C MET A 204 -27.39 -10.64 -3.49
N VAL A 205 -26.39 -10.37 -2.67
CA VAL A 205 -25.56 -11.37 -2.00
C VAL A 205 -25.81 -11.27 -0.50
N PRO A 206 -26.09 -12.38 0.22
CA PRO A 206 -26.17 -12.36 1.67
C PRO A 206 -24.91 -11.75 2.28
N GLY A 207 -25.07 -10.94 3.32
CA GLY A 207 -23.93 -10.30 3.98
C GLY A 207 -24.29 -9.79 5.36
N VAL A 208 -23.32 -9.85 6.27
CA VAL A 208 -23.39 -9.26 7.62
C VAL A 208 -22.04 -8.63 7.92
N GLU A 209 -22.03 -7.47 8.56
CA GLU A 209 -20.81 -6.95 9.19
C GLU A 209 -20.79 -7.41 10.64
N TYR A 210 -19.86 -8.30 10.97
CA TYR A 210 -19.52 -8.63 12.35
C TYR A 210 -18.89 -7.38 12.99
N SER A 211 -19.46 -6.88 14.09
CA SER A 211 -19.06 -5.59 14.70
C SER A 211 -18.88 -5.60 16.23
N VAL A 212 -18.77 -6.77 16.85
CA VAL A 212 -18.52 -6.89 18.31
C VAL A 212 -17.08 -6.57 18.71
N GLN A 213 -16.12 -6.91 17.85
CA GLN A 213 -14.69 -6.63 18.01
C GLN A 213 -14.19 -5.98 16.71
N GLU A 214 -12.95 -6.24 16.28
CA GLU A 214 -12.49 -5.78 14.97
C GLU A 214 -13.43 -6.23 13.86
N HIS A 215 -13.86 -5.30 13.01
CA HIS A 215 -14.97 -5.55 12.12
C HIS A 215 -14.56 -6.44 10.94
N MET A 216 -15.47 -7.29 10.49
CA MET A 216 -15.31 -8.08 9.26
C MET A 216 -16.65 -8.29 8.57
N VAL A 217 -16.62 -8.35 7.24
CA VAL A 217 -17.80 -8.62 6.41
C VAL A 217 -17.83 -10.10 6.04
N THR A 218 -18.90 -10.80 6.42
CA THR A 218 -19.15 -12.20 6.04
C THR A 218 -20.08 -12.25 4.84
N VAL A 219 -19.53 -12.44 3.65
CA VAL A 219 -20.27 -12.44 2.37
C VAL A 219 -20.70 -13.85 2.00
N GLY A 220 -21.92 -14.01 1.50
CA GLY A 220 -22.53 -15.32 1.21
C GLY A 220 -23.01 -16.05 2.48
N CYS A 221 -23.08 -15.35 3.61
CA CYS A 221 -23.60 -15.86 4.87
C CYS A 221 -24.93 -15.17 5.20
N ASP A 222 -25.96 -15.97 5.48
CA ASP A 222 -27.35 -15.54 5.71
C ASP A 222 -27.71 -15.45 7.20
N GLN A 223 -26.70 -15.35 8.06
CA GLN A 223 -26.87 -15.21 9.50
C GLN A 223 -25.78 -14.34 10.10
N SER A 224 -26.09 -13.75 11.25
CA SER A 224 -25.10 -13.07 12.06
C SER A 224 -24.24 -14.08 12.81
N LEU A 225 -22.93 -13.85 12.83
CA LEU A 225 -21.95 -14.72 13.49
C LEU A 225 -21.27 -14.04 14.68
N HIS A 226 -21.87 -12.97 15.20
CA HIS A 226 -21.31 -12.10 16.25
C HIS A 226 -21.12 -12.78 17.61
N GLU A 227 -21.77 -13.93 17.83
CA GLU A 227 -21.64 -14.73 19.04
C GLU A 227 -20.36 -15.59 19.07
N TYR A 228 -19.69 -15.73 17.93
CA TYR A 228 -18.48 -16.56 17.78
C TYR A 228 -17.22 -15.69 17.73
N ASP A 229 -16.06 -16.28 18.06
CA ASP A 229 -14.78 -15.61 17.80
C ASP A 229 -14.52 -15.46 16.28
N HIS A 230 -13.62 -14.54 15.92
CA HIS A 230 -13.29 -14.25 14.52
C HIS A 230 -12.91 -15.48 13.70
N GLN A 231 -12.10 -16.41 14.23
CA GLN A 231 -11.64 -17.56 13.46
C GLN A 231 -12.78 -18.56 13.22
N THR A 232 -13.62 -18.77 14.24
CA THR A 232 -14.82 -19.60 14.15
C THR A 232 -15.80 -19.01 13.13
N ALA A 233 -16.08 -17.70 13.22
CA ALA A 233 -16.96 -17.02 12.27
C ALA A 233 -16.43 -17.03 10.83
N ILE A 234 -15.11 -16.86 10.61
CA ILE A 234 -14.48 -17.01 9.29
C ILE A 234 -14.69 -18.43 8.74
N ASN A 235 -14.49 -19.46 9.56
CA ASN A 235 -14.68 -20.85 9.14
C ASN A 235 -16.13 -21.13 8.77
N MET A 236 -17.08 -20.64 9.58
CA MET A 236 -18.52 -20.81 9.32
C MET A 236 -18.96 -20.10 8.04
N ALA A 237 -18.51 -18.86 7.80
CA ALA A 237 -18.79 -18.15 6.55
C ALA A 237 -18.27 -18.91 5.32
N LYS A 238 -17.08 -19.52 5.44
CA LYS A 238 -16.50 -20.36 4.39
C LYS A 238 -17.27 -21.68 4.20
N GLU A 239 -17.70 -22.33 5.28
CA GLU A 239 -18.51 -23.56 5.24
C GLU A 239 -19.88 -23.32 4.59
N ALA A 240 -20.45 -22.13 4.75
CA ALA A 240 -21.65 -21.69 4.05
C ALA A 240 -21.43 -21.45 2.53
N GLY A 241 -20.21 -21.64 2.02
CA GLY A 241 -19.84 -21.35 0.62
C GLY A 241 -19.54 -19.88 0.36
N GLY A 242 -19.50 -19.07 1.41
CA GLY A 242 -19.16 -17.65 1.39
C GLY A 242 -17.67 -17.38 1.62
N PHE A 243 -17.38 -16.14 1.98
CA PHE A 243 -16.03 -15.68 2.30
C PHE A 243 -16.06 -14.48 3.25
N THR A 244 -14.91 -14.20 3.88
CA THR A 244 -14.76 -13.08 4.81
C THR A 244 -13.77 -12.05 4.29
N ILE A 245 -14.12 -10.77 4.43
CA ILE A 245 -13.26 -9.61 4.21
C ILE A 245 -13.06 -8.91 5.56
N LEU A 246 -11.81 -8.65 5.96
CA LEU A 246 -11.55 -7.88 7.17
C LEU A 246 -11.77 -6.39 6.88
N ALA A 247 -12.69 -5.77 7.62
CA ALA A 247 -13.15 -4.43 7.34
C ALA A 247 -12.21 -3.37 7.92
N HIS A 248 -12.10 -2.24 7.22
CA HIS A 248 -11.48 -0.98 7.64
C HIS A 248 -10.40 -1.10 8.75
N PRO A 249 -9.22 -1.69 8.46
CA PRO A 249 -8.24 -2.05 9.50
C PRO A 249 -7.56 -0.88 10.20
N ASN A 250 -7.79 0.35 9.74
CA ASN A 250 -7.32 1.58 10.34
C ASN A 250 -8.45 2.45 10.95
N TRP A 251 -9.61 1.89 11.27
CA TRP A 251 -10.70 2.59 11.96
C TRP A 251 -11.18 1.81 13.19
N PRO A 252 -11.40 2.45 14.36
CA PRO A 252 -11.35 3.90 14.60
C PRO A 252 -9.95 4.47 14.81
N GLN A 253 -8.91 3.63 14.85
CA GLN A 253 -7.50 4.04 14.88
C GLN A 253 -6.65 3.20 13.93
N GLN A 254 -5.46 3.69 13.58
CA GLN A 254 -4.47 2.92 12.82
C GLN A 254 -4.16 1.60 13.53
N TRP A 255 -4.06 0.50 12.76
CA TRP A 255 -3.87 -0.85 13.30
C TRP A 255 -4.98 -1.28 14.27
N PHE A 256 -6.22 -0.85 14.03
CA PHE A 256 -7.39 -1.38 14.73
C PHE A 256 -7.40 -2.90 14.64
N TRP A 257 -7.20 -3.42 13.44
CA TRP A 257 -6.76 -4.80 13.27
C TRP A 257 -5.29 -4.93 13.66
N ASN A 258 -5.02 -5.57 14.81
CA ASN A 258 -3.65 -5.80 15.26
C ASN A 258 -2.90 -6.70 14.27
N LYS A 259 -1.70 -6.28 13.86
CA LYS A 259 -0.84 -6.99 12.89
C LYS A 259 -0.59 -8.47 13.21
N TYR A 260 -0.41 -8.83 14.49
CA TYR A 260 -0.19 -10.22 14.89
C TYR A 260 -1.46 -11.05 14.81
N ARG A 261 -2.64 -10.46 15.04
CA ARG A 261 -3.93 -11.14 14.85
C ARG A 261 -4.16 -11.41 13.37
N LEU A 262 -3.93 -10.41 12.52
CA LEU A 262 -4.10 -10.53 11.06
C LEU A 262 -3.28 -11.68 10.45
N LEU A 263 -2.02 -11.84 10.87
CA LEU A 263 -1.14 -12.92 10.39
C LEU A 263 -1.58 -14.32 10.88
N ASN A 264 -2.23 -14.39 12.05
CA ASN A 264 -2.65 -15.64 12.66
C ASN A 264 -4.02 -16.11 12.17
N LEU A 265 -4.93 -15.20 11.81
CA LEU A 265 -6.22 -15.56 11.22
C LEU A 265 -6.03 -16.26 9.86
N LYS A 266 -6.84 -17.28 9.60
CA LYS A 266 -6.81 -18.08 8.37
C LYS A 266 -8.19 -18.12 7.73
N GLY A 267 -8.24 -18.14 6.40
CA GLY A 267 -9.47 -18.39 5.64
C GLY A 267 -10.27 -17.16 5.21
N TYR A 268 -9.92 -15.96 5.68
CA TYR A 268 -10.39 -14.72 5.05
C TYR A 268 -9.70 -14.55 3.68
N ILE A 269 -10.35 -13.82 2.76
CA ILE A 269 -9.86 -13.70 1.37
C ILE A 269 -9.26 -12.33 1.05
N GLY A 270 -9.42 -11.35 1.94
CA GLY A 270 -8.89 -10.01 1.75
C GLY A 270 -9.20 -9.07 2.90
N ILE A 271 -8.74 -7.84 2.75
CA ILE A 271 -9.00 -6.72 3.64
C ILE A 271 -9.56 -5.56 2.83
N GLU A 272 -10.25 -4.62 3.47
CA GLU A 272 -10.53 -3.32 2.87
C GLU A 272 -9.27 -2.46 2.86
N ALA A 273 -8.59 -2.38 1.71
CA ALA A 273 -7.46 -1.48 1.52
C ALA A 273 -7.89 0.00 1.44
N ILE A 274 -9.15 0.26 1.06
CA ILE A 274 -9.74 1.60 0.96
C ILE A 274 -11.17 1.55 1.47
N ASN A 275 -11.50 2.37 2.46
CA ASN A 275 -12.88 2.59 2.91
C ASN A 275 -13.19 4.09 2.99
N MET A 276 -13.94 4.59 2.01
CA MET A 276 -14.21 6.02 1.85
C MET A 276 -15.22 6.58 2.86
N LEU A 277 -15.96 5.75 3.60
CA LEU A 277 -16.82 6.23 4.68
C LEU A 277 -16.00 6.95 5.76
N ILE A 278 -14.79 6.44 6.03
CA ILE A 278 -13.90 6.94 7.09
C ILE A 278 -13.54 8.43 6.88
N ASN A 279 -13.50 8.93 5.64
CA ASN A 279 -13.33 10.36 5.35
C ASN A 279 -14.41 11.26 5.98
N ARG A 280 -15.53 10.70 6.39
CA ARG A 280 -16.66 11.41 7.02
C ARG A 280 -16.77 11.14 8.52
N LEU A 281 -15.89 10.31 9.06
CA LEU A 281 -15.85 9.93 10.47
C LEU A 281 -14.82 10.78 11.22
N PRO A 282 -14.97 10.97 12.55
CA PRO A 282 -14.08 11.84 13.31
C PRO A 282 -12.67 11.27 13.52
N THR A 283 -12.47 9.98 13.28
CA THR A 283 -11.20 9.27 13.52
C THR A 283 -10.97 8.19 12.44
N GLY A 284 -9.76 7.65 12.41
CA GLY A 284 -9.32 6.59 11.51
C GLY A 284 -8.67 7.09 10.23
N GLU A 285 -8.12 6.16 9.45
CA GLU A 285 -7.49 6.43 8.16
C GLU A 285 -8.22 5.64 7.05
N PRO A 286 -8.78 6.30 6.01
CA PRO A 286 -9.50 5.65 4.92
C PRO A 286 -8.64 4.74 4.05
N ILE A 287 -7.31 4.94 4.04
CA ILE A 287 -6.37 4.19 3.20
C ILE A 287 -5.53 3.25 4.08
N ALA A 288 -5.69 1.95 3.89
CA ALA A 288 -4.98 0.91 4.64
C ALA A 288 -3.91 0.20 3.81
N THR A 289 -3.20 0.95 2.96
CA THR A 289 -2.09 0.40 2.15
C THR A 289 -0.92 -0.05 3.02
N ASP A 290 -0.71 0.57 4.18
CA ASP A 290 0.28 0.13 5.17
C ASP A 290 0.00 -1.29 5.70
N VAL A 291 -1.26 -1.59 6.00
CA VAL A 291 -1.70 -2.93 6.42
C VAL A 291 -1.62 -3.91 5.26
N TRP A 292 -2.07 -3.51 4.07
CA TRP A 292 -2.01 -4.32 2.85
C TRP A 292 -0.57 -4.74 2.51
N ASP A 293 0.35 -3.77 2.44
CA ASP A 293 1.75 -4.01 2.11
C ASP A 293 2.43 -4.90 3.17
N TYR A 294 2.11 -4.68 4.46
CA TYR A 294 2.61 -5.52 5.53
C TYR A 294 2.19 -6.99 5.38
N LEU A 295 0.91 -7.26 5.05
CA LEU A 295 0.42 -8.62 4.88
C LEU A 295 1.03 -9.31 3.65
N LEU A 296 1.20 -8.58 2.55
CA LEU A 296 1.87 -9.10 1.36
C LEU A 296 3.35 -9.41 1.62
N ALA A 297 4.05 -8.54 2.34
CA ALA A 297 5.47 -8.76 2.69
C ALA A 297 5.67 -9.91 3.69
N SER A 298 4.65 -10.24 4.48
CA SER A 298 4.73 -11.26 5.53
C SER A 298 4.29 -12.67 5.10
N ASN A 299 3.78 -12.84 3.87
CA ASN A 299 3.39 -14.12 3.27
C ASN A 299 4.30 -14.47 2.07
N PRO A 300 5.50 -15.05 2.30
CA PRO A 300 6.34 -15.59 1.23
C PRO A 300 5.78 -16.89 0.63
#